data_AF-A0A1M7K608-F1
#
_entry.id   AF-A0A1M7K608-F1
#
_cell.length_a   1.000
_cell.length_b   1.000
_cell.length_c   1.000
_cell.angle_alpha   90.00
_cell.angle_beta   90.00
_cell.angle_gamma   90.00
#
_symmetry.space_group_name_H-M   'P 1'
#
loop_
_entity.id
_entity.type
_entity.pdbx_description
1 polymer ?
#
loop_
_entity_poly.entity_id
_entity_poly.type
_entity_poly.pdbx_seq_one_letter_code
_entity_poly.pdbx_strand_id
1 'polypeptide(L)'
;MVVGETHVVDADRSGSGVRTADGGVVALRTAVARLERDLAAYRTALPDRGVAEVELAELARLAAGSPPPEQLRHSLLLVAAALGSVSALTVQLTVLREAVEHHLAHDRA
;
A
#
# COMPACT_ATOMS: atom_id res chain seq x y z
N MET A 1 -2.20 19.52 34.00
CA MET A 1 -1.70 18.15 33.79
C MET A 1 -2.17 17.68 32.43
N VAL A 2 -1.37 17.91 31.39
CA VAL A 2 -1.43 17.24 30.08
C VAL A 2 0.00 17.29 29.54
N VAL A 3 0.63 16.13 29.50
CA VAL A 3 2.02 15.93 29.08
C VAL A 3 1.97 15.76 27.56
N GLY A 4 2.40 16.77 26.82
CA GLY A 4 2.56 16.70 25.37
C GLY A 4 3.98 16.28 25.04
N GLU A 5 4.27 14.97 25.13
CA GLU A 5 5.54 14.42 24.67
C GLU A 5 5.51 14.39 23.14
N THR A 6 6.13 15.39 22.52
CA THR A 6 6.37 15.40 21.08
C THR A 6 7.64 14.59 20.85
N HIS A 7 7.44 13.33 20.49
CA HIS A 7 8.48 12.43 20.02
C HIS A 7 9.04 13.01 18.72
N VAL A 8 10.13 13.78 18.81
CA VAL A 8 10.88 14.22 17.64
C VAL A 8 11.69 13.04 17.13
N VAL A 9 11.25 12.61 15.95
CA VAL A 9 11.78 11.49 15.17
C VAL A 9 13.26 11.71 14.88
N ASP A 10 14.07 10.76 15.31
CA ASP A 10 15.45 10.55 14.87
C ASP A 10 15.43 10.26 13.36
N ALA A 11 15.92 11.20 12.56
CA ALA A 11 16.05 11.08 11.12
C ALA A 11 17.52 11.27 10.72
N ASP A 12 18.41 10.43 11.25
CA ASP A 12 19.75 10.26 10.69
C ASP A 12 20.18 8.80 10.75
N ARG A 13 19.75 8.00 9.76
CA ARG A 13 20.46 6.76 9.45
C ARG A 13 20.41 6.39 7.97
N SER A 14 21.52 6.71 7.30
CA SER A 14 22.22 5.85 6.34
C SER A 14 21.69 5.71 4.90
N GLY A 15 22.19 6.59 4.04
CA GLY A 15 22.01 6.58 2.57
C GLY A 15 22.82 5.52 1.80
N SER A 16 23.01 4.30 2.33
CA SER A 16 23.67 3.21 1.57
C SER A 16 22.80 1.98 1.32
N GLY A 17 21.63 1.87 1.97
CA GLY A 17 20.59 0.85 1.68
C GLY A 17 19.48 1.33 0.73
N VAL A 18 19.50 2.62 0.36
CA VAL A 18 18.42 3.34 -0.32
C VAL A 18 18.06 2.75 -1.69
N ARG A 19 19.01 2.17 -2.44
CA ARG A 19 18.73 1.70 -3.82
C ARG A 19 17.90 0.43 -3.91
N THR A 20 17.97 -0.46 -2.90
CA THR A 20 17.26 -1.75 -2.91
C THR A 20 15.96 -1.66 -2.11
N ALA A 21 15.98 -0.95 -0.97
CA ALA A 21 14.77 -0.68 -0.18
C ALA A 21 13.74 0.16 -0.98
N ASP A 22 14.19 1.13 -1.78
CA ASP A 22 13.29 1.89 -2.66
C ASP A 22 12.63 1.00 -3.73
N GLY A 23 13.24 -0.10 -4.16
CA GLY A 23 12.69 -0.97 -5.21
C GLY A 23 11.31 -1.52 -4.84
N GLY A 24 11.18 -2.05 -3.62
CA GLY A 24 9.92 -2.56 -3.06
C GLY A 24 8.88 -1.45 -2.90
N VAL A 25 9.28 -0.31 -2.34
CA VAL A 25 8.42 0.85 -2.12
C VAL A 25 7.89 1.43 -3.44
N VAL A 26 8.77 1.61 -4.43
CA VAL A 26 8.44 2.15 -5.76
C VAL A 26 7.51 1.21 -6.52
N ALA A 27 7.78 -0.11 -6.49
CA ALA A 27 6.91 -1.09 -7.11
C ALA A 27 5.50 -1.05 -6.52
N LEU A 28 5.39 -1.00 -5.19
CA LEU A 28 4.11 -0.96 -4.50
C LEU A 28 3.33 0.33 -4.79
N ARG A 29 3.97 1.49 -4.71
CA ARG A 29 3.33 2.78 -5.05
C ARG A 29 2.90 2.87 -6.51
N THR A 30 3.67 2.28 -7.42
CA THR A 30 3.30 2.21 -8.85
C THR A 30 2.06 1.35 -9.06
N ALA A 31 1.96 0.20 -8.38
CA ALA A 31 0.80 -0.67 -8.44
C ALA A 31 -0.46 0.01 -7.88
N VAL A 32 -0.35 0.68 -6.72
CA VAL A 32 -1.44 1.47 -6.13
C VAL A 32 -1.94 2.54 -7.09
N ALA A 33 -1.04 3.38 -7.61
CA ALA A 33 -1.42 4.47 -8.51
C ALA A 33 -2.09 3.98 -9.82
N ARG A 34 -1.76 2.77 -10.29
CA ARG A 34 -2.46 2.15 -11.42
C ARG A 34 -3.85 1.69 -11.05
N LEU A 35 -4.02 1.05 -9.89
CA LEU A 35 -5.34 0.60 -9.43
C LEU A 35 -6.27 1.80 -9.16
N GLU A 36 -5.76 2.88 -8.57
CA GLU A 36 -6.54 4.12 -8.39
C GLU A 36 -7.03 4.71 -9.71
N ARG A 37 -6.20 4.71 -10.76
CA ARG A 37 -6.61 5.17 -12.10
C ARG A 37 -7.69 4.28 -12.70
N ASP A 38 -7.55 2.96 -12.56
CA ASP A 38 -8.54 2.01 -13.08
C ASP A 38 -9.86 2.13 -12.33
N LEU A 39 -9.82 2.35 -11.01
CA LEU A 39 -11.02 2.67 -10.21
C LEU A 39 -11.66 3.99 -10.62
N ALA A 40 -10.86 5.03 -10.87
CA ALA A 40 -11.36 6.32 -11.35
C ALA A 40 -12.01 6.21 -12.74
N ALA A 41 -11.47 5.36 -13.61
CA ALA A 41 -12.03 5.06 -14.93
C ALA A 41 -13.21 4.08 -14.89
N TYR A 42 -13.41 3.36 -13.80
CA TYR A 42 -14.47 2.37 -13.66
C TYR A 42 -15.84 3.06 -13.54
N ARG A 43 -16.65 2.95 -14.60
CA ARG A 43 -17.96 3.64 -14.69
C ARG A 43 -19.05 2.96 -13.85
N THR A 44 -18.93 1.66 -13.60
CA THR A 44 -19.93 0.91 -12.83
C THR A 44 -19.83 1.26 -11.35
N ALA A 45 -20.98 1.49 -10.71
CA ALA A 45 -21.05 1.71 -9.28
C ALA A 45 -20.54 0.46 -8.53
N LEU A 46 -19.43 0.63 -7.80
CA LEU A 46 -18.91 -0.36 -6.88
C LEU A 46 -19.48 -0.04 -5.49
N PRO A 47 -20.19 -0.97 -4.82
CA PRO A 47 -20.87 -0.72 -3.56
C PRO A 47 -19.90 -0.20 -2.48
N ASP A 48 -18.71 -0.78 -2.39
CA ASP A 48 -17.70 -0.45 -1.39
C ASP A 48 -16.52 0.35 -1.97
N ARG A 49 -16.74 1.11 -3.05
CA ARG A 49 -15.70 1.89 -3.73
C ARG A 49 -14.92 2.81 -2.78
N GLY A 50 -15.64 3.56 -1.95
CA GLY A 50 -15.00 4.51 -1.03
C GLY A 50 -14.14 3.81 0.02
N VAL A 51 -14.55 2.62 0.47
CA VAL A 51 -13.74 1.79 1.38
C VAL A 51 -12.47 1.34 0.68
N ALA A 52 -12.59 0.86 -0.56
CA ALA A 52 -11.42 0.44 -1.34
C ALA A 52 -10.41 1.59 -1.55
N GLU A 53 -10.89 2.79 -1.89
CA GLU A 53 -10.04 3.97 -2.10
C GLU A 53 -9.33 4.41 -0.81
N VAL A 54 -10.01 4.40 0.34
CA VAL A 54 -9.40 4.71 1.65
C VAL A 54 -8.30 3.71 2.00
N GLU A 55 -8.59 2.42 1.84
CA GLU A 55 -7.60 1.38 2.12
C GLU A 55 -6.42 1.41 1.14
N LEU A 56 -6.65 1.75 -0.13
CA LEU A 56 -5.59 1.97 -1.11
C LEU A 56 -4.67 3.13 -0.72
N ALA A 57 -5.24 4.24 -0.24
CA ALA A 57 -4.48 5.38 0.26
C ALA A 57 -3.68 5.00 1.52
N GLU A 58 -4.26 4.22 2.44
CA GLU A 58 -3.56 3.70 3.61
C GLU A 58 -2.42 2.78 3.20
N LEU A 59 -2.63 1.88 2.24
CA LEU A 59 -1.60 0.99 1.73
C LEU A 59 -0.42 1.78 1.12
N ALA A 60 -0.69 2.85 0.37
CA ALA A 60 0.35 3.75 -0.14
C ALA A 60 1.11 4.48 0.98
N ARG A 61 0.41 4.87 2.06
CA ARG A 61 1.02 5.49 3.23
C ARG A 61 1.93 4.51 3.96
N LEU A 62 1.43 3.29 4.22
CA LEU A 62 2.18 2.19 4.83
C LEU A 62 3.43 1.86 4.00
N ALA A 63 3.32 1.83 2.67
CA ALA A 63 4.46 1.56 1.78
C ALA A 63 5.62 2.56 1.90
N ALA A 64 5.39 3.78 2.41
CA ALA A 64 6.48 4.76 2.63
C ALA A 64 7.18 4.62 3.99
N GLY A 65 6.66 3.79 4.89
CA GLY A 65 7.29 3.47 6.16
C GLY A 65 7.86 2.05 6.15
N SER A 66 8.11 1.52 7.35
CA SER A 66 8.38 0.09 7.59
C SER A 66 7.24 -0.46 8.46
N PRO A 67 6.06 -0.70 7.86
CA PRO A 67 4.91 -1.26 8.56
C PRO A 67 5.12 -2.76 8.81
N PRO A 68 4.54 -3.33 9.87
CA PRO A 68 4.61 -4.77 10.07
C PRO A 68 3.89 -5.52 8.93
N PRO A 69 4.36 -6.73 8.58
CA PRO A 69 3.85 -7.47 7.43
C PRO A 69 2.35 -7.77 7.52
N GLU A 70 1.84 -8.05 8.73
CA GLU A 70 0.41 -8.25 8.93
C GLU A 70 -0.44 -7.03 8.55
N GLN A 71 0.07 -5.81 8.74
CA GLN A 71 -0.68 -4.59 8.48
C GLN A 71 -0.84 -4.35 6.98
N LEU A 72 0.23 -4.54 6.19
CA LEU A 72 0.14 -4.47 4.73
C LEU A 72 -0.79 -5.54 4.16
N ARG A 73 -0.71 -6.76 4.67
CA ARG A 73 -1.58 -7.87 4.23
C ARG A 73 -3.04 -7.63 4.61
N HIS A 74 -3.29 -7.06 5.79
CA HIS A 74 -4.63 -6.71 6.23
C HIS A 74 -5.26 -5.66 5.33
N SER A 75 -4.57 -4.55 5.05
CA SER A 75 -5.09 -3.51 4.14
C SER A 75 -5.31 -4.06 2.72
N LEU A 76 -4.42 -4.91 2.20
CA LEU A 76 -4.63 -5.59 0.91
C LEU A 76 -5.90 -6.46 0.90
N LEU A 77 -6.17 -7.17 2.00
CA LEU A 77 -7.38 -7.98 2.12
C LEU A 77 -8.64 -7.11 2.18
N LEU A 78 -8.61 -5.95 2.84
CA LEU A 78 -9.72 -5.01 2.85
C LEU A 78 -9.98 -4.42 1.46
N VAL A 79 -8.94 -4.03 0.73
CA VAL A 79 -9.07 -3.62 -0.69
C VAL A 79 -9.69 -4.73 -1.52
N ALA A 80 -9.21 -5.98 -1.40
CA ALA A 80 -9.75 -7.11 -2.16
C ALA A 80 -11.21 -7.43 -1.78
N ALA A 81 -11.57 -7.31 -0.51
CA ALA A 81 -12.95 -7.53 -0.05
C ALA A 81 -13.90 -6.44 -0.56
N ALA A 82 -13.47 -5.17 -0.53
CA ALA A 82 -14.26 -4.03 -0.99
C ALA A 82 -14.43 -4.00 -2.52
N LEU A 83 -13.44 -4.48 -3.27
CA LEU A 83 -13.55 -4.59 -4.74
C LEU A 83 -14.30 -5.85 -5.19
N GLY A 84 -14.32 -6.91 -4.37
CA GLY A 84 -14.96 -8.19 -4.68
C GLY A 84 -14.33 -8.92 -5.88
N SER A 85 -15.02 -9.92 -6.42
CA SER A 85 -14.58 -10.70 -7.60
C SER A 85 -14.84 -9.97 -8.93
N VAL A 86 -14.45 -8.70 -9.03
CA VAL A 86 -14.61 -7.92 -10.28
C VAL A 86 -13.48 -8.29 -11.25
N SER A 87 -13.77 -9.13 -12.23
CA SER A 87 -12.79 -9.62 -13.20
C SER A 87 -12.00 -8.52 -13.93
N ALA A 88 -12.59 -7.33 -14.12
CA ALA A 88 -11.92 -6.19 -14.74
C ALA A 88 -10.78 -5.60 -13.89
N LEU A 89 -10.81 -5.81 -12.57
CA LEU A 89 -9.82 -5.31 -11.62
C LEU A 89 -8.89 -6.43 -11.10
N THR A 90 -9.19 -7.69 -11.39
CA THR A 90 -8.41 -8.85 -10.95
C THR A 90 -6.94 -8.76 -11.37
N VAL A 91 -6.65 -8.33 -12.60
CA VAL A 91 -5.25 -8.19 -13.08
C VAL A 91 -4.47 -7.21 -12.19
N GLN A 92 -5.07 -6.06 -11.88
CA GLN A 92 -4.41 -5.04 -11.08
C GLN A 92 -4.29 -5.43 -9.62
N LEU A 93 -5.28 -6.17 -9.09
CA LEU A 93 -5.20 -6.77 -7.76
C LEU A 93 -4.09 -7.82 -7.66
N THR A 94 -3.88 -8.63 -8.70
CA THR A 94 -2.74 -9.55 -8.76
C THR A 94 -1.42 -8.79 -8.76
N VAL A 95 -1.29 -7.75 -9.58
CA VAL A 95 -0.08 -6.90 -9.60
C VAL A 95 0.17 -6.23 -8.24
N LEU A 96 -0.88 -5.74 -7.58
CA LEU A 96 -0.77 -5.16 -6.25
C LEU A 96 -0.30 -6.17 -5.21
N ARG A 97 -0.84 -7.40 -5.24
CA ARG A 97 -0.41 -8.50 -4.37
C ARG A 97 1.07 -8.84 -4.57
N GLU A 98 1.50 -9.01 -5.83
CA GLU A 98 2.91 -9.28 -6.16
C GLU A 98 3.83 -8.16 -5.64
N ALA A 99 3.41 -6.90 -5.78
CA ALA A 99 4.17 -5.76 -5.28
C ALA A 99 4.27 -5.71 -3.75
N VAL A 100 3.21 -6.10 -3.03
CA VAL A 100 3.25 -6.26 -1.56
C VAL A 100 4.25 -7.34 -1.18
N GLU A 101 4.17 -8.53 -1.78
CA GLU A 101 5.10 -9.62 -1.47
C GLU A 101 6.56 -9.23 -1.79
N HIS A 102 6.79 -8.51 -2.89
CA HIS A 102 8.10 -7.96 -3.23
C HIS A 102 8.61 -6.94 -2.20
N HIS A 103 7.73 -6.06 -1.71
CA HIS A 103 8.05 -5.10 -0.64
C HIS A 103 8.38 -5.82 0.68
N LEU A 104 7.60 -6.83 1.07
CA LEU A 104 7.85 -7.63 2.28
C LEU A 104 9.15 -8.43 2.22
N ALA A 105 9.56 -8.87 1.02
CA ALA A 105 10.83 -9.53 0.83
C ALA A 105 12.03 -8.56 0.98
N HIS A 106 11.84 -7.28 0.62
CA HIS A 106 12.86 -6.24 0.73
C HIS A 106 13.03 -5.70 2.16
N ASP A 107 11.97 -5.67 2.97
CA ASP A 107 12.06 -5.24 4.38
C ASP A 107 12.85 -6.25 5.25
N ARG A 108 12.93 -7.53 4.85
CA ARG A 108 13.68 -8.57 5.56
C ARG A 108 15.15 -8.72 5.15
N ALA A 109 15.63 -7.97 4.15
CA ALA A 109 16.97 -8.10 3.57
C ALA A 109 17.92 -7.01 4.08
#